data_AF-A0AAD9BLH3-F1
#
_entry.id   AF-A0AAD9BLH3-F1
#
_cell.length_a   1.000
_cell.length_b   1.000
_cell.length_c   1.000
_cell.angle_alpha   90.00
_cell.angle_beta   90.00
_cell.angle_gamma   90.00
#
_symmetry.space_group_name_H-M   'P 1'
#
loop_
_entity.id
_entity.type
_entity.pdbx_description
1 polymer ?
#
loop_
_entity_poly.entity_id
_entity_poly.type
_entity_poly.pdbx_seq_one_letter_code
_entity_poly.pdbx_strand_id
1 'polypeptide(L)'
;MAPSSKSEKDDSKQKSQRKHKDHVVKLLMRGKLSGHFSQRLFRKLPPRVCVPLKNIVSEEFLRAGHVFLGFTKCGRYVLSYTSDCGEDDDFSFYTYHLYWWEFNLHSRLKQVHHVRLFAGEEIYSDLYLTVVSGQMTTPKSLSLASIHAVQAPC
;
A
#
# COMPACT_ATOMS: atom_id res chain seq x y z
N MET A 1 -39.57 -26.55 -21.01
CA MET A 1 -39.60 -25.47 -19.99
C MET A 1 -38.36 -25.63 -19.12
N ALA A 2 -37.45 -24.67 -19.12
CA ALA A 2 -36.29 -24.65 -18.21
C ALA A 2 -36.44 -23.45 -17.27
N PRO A 3 -36.31 -23.62 -15.93
CA PRO A 3 -36.51 -22.52 -15.01
C PRO A 3 -35.24 -21.65 -14.91
N SER A 4 -35.50 -20.36 -14.77
CA SER A 4 -34.55 -19.26 -14.59
C SER A 4 -33.69 -19.43 -13.33
N SER A 5 -32.37 -19.50 -13.49
CA SER A 5 -31.38 -19.67 -12.42
C SER A 5 -30.58 -18.37 -12.12
N LYS A 6 -31.10 -17.20 -12.52
CA LYS A 6 -30.41 -15.90 -12.33
C LYS A 6 -30.84 -15.10 -11.09
N SER A 7 -31.95 -15.42 -10.42
CA SER A 7 -32.55 -14.57 -9.37
C SER A 7 -32.05 -14.83 -7.94
N GLU A 8 -31.65 -16.05 -7.58
CA GLU A 8 -31.27 -16.38 -6.18
C GLU A 8 -29.90 -15.81 -5.76
N LYS A 9 -29.01 -15.60 -6.73
CA LYS A 9 -27.64 -15.13 -6.49
C LYS A 9 -27.57 -13.63 -6.16
N ASP A 10 -28.55 -12.85 -6.62
CA ASP A 10 -28.63 -11.42 -6.30
C ASP A 10 -29.29 -11.15 -4.95
N ASP A 11 -30.34 -11.91 -4.61
CA ASP A 11 -31.09 -11.71 -3.37
C ASP A 11 -30.24 -12.03 -2.11
N SER A 12 -29.33 -13.01 -2.22
CA SER A 12 -28.36 -13.35 -1.18
C SER A 12 -27.27 -12.27 -0.98
N LYS A 13 -26.76 -11.68 -2.07
CA LYS A 13 -25.83 -10.53 -2.02
C LYS A 13 -26.47 -9.31 -1.38
N GLN A 14 -27.72 -9.02 -1.75
CA GLN A 14 -28.46 -7.86 -1.27
C GLN A 14 -28.77 -7.98 0.24
N LYS A 15 -29.16 -9.17 0.71
CA LYS A 15 -29.33 -9.47 2.15
C LYS A 15 -28.03 -9.31 2.94
N SER A 16 -26.89 -9.74 2.39
CA SER A 16 -25.58 -9.60 3.02
C SER A 16 -25.14 -8.14 3.17
N GLN A 17 -25.27 -7.34 2.11
CA GLN A 17 -24.96 -5.91 2.15
C GLN A 17 -25.82 -5.15 3.16
N ARG A 18 -27.11 -5.50 3.27
CA ARG A 18 -28.05 -4.88 4.19
C ARG A 18 -27.68 -5.17 5.65
N LYS A 19 -27.38 -6.44 5.98
CA LYS A 19 -26.86 -6.83 7.30
C LYS A 19 -25.55 -6.11 7.66
N HIS A 20 -24.67 -5.93 6.68
CA HIS A 20 -23.42 -5.21 6.87
C HIS A 20 -23.65 -3.74 7.22
N LYS A 21 -24.50 -3.05 6.45
CA LYS A 21 -24.87 -1.64 6.71
C LYS A 21 -25.46 -1.46 8.11
N ASP A 22 -26.35 -2.35 8.52
CA ASP A 22 -26.96 -2.32 9.86
C ASP A 22 -25.92 -2.49 10.97
N HIS A 23 -24.92 -3.35 10.75
CA HIS A 23 -23.82 -3.55 11.69
C HIS A 23 -22.95 -2.28 11.83
N VAL A 24 -22.63 -1.62 10.71
CA VAL A 24 -21.86 -0.37 10.72
C VAL A 24 -22.61 0.72 11.49
N VAL A 25 -23.90 0.89 11.23
CA VAL A 25 -24.74 1.88 11.92
C VAL A 25 -24.81 1.58 13.42
N LYS A 26 -24.99 0.31 13.81
CA LYS A 26 -24.98 -0.09 15.23
C LYS A 26 -23.66 0.25 15.93
N LEU A 27 -22.52 0.00 15.29
CA LEU A 27 -21.21 0.35 15.86
C LEU A 27 -21.03 1.87 16.00
N LEU A 28 -21.49 2.65 15.01
CA LEU A 28 -21.46 4.11 15.07
C LEU A 28 -22.33 4.65 16.21
N MET A 29 -23.55 4.13 16.37
CA MET A 29 -24.45 4.50 17.47
C MET A 29 -23.87 4.12 18.83
N ARG A 30 -23.26 2.93 18.95
CA ARG A 30 -22.56 2.52 20.18
C ARG A 30 -21.39 3.46 20.51
N GLY A 31 -20.60 3.86 19.50
CA GLY A 31 -19.52 4.83 19.68
C GLY A 31 -20.05 6.19 20.16
N LYS A 32 -21.15 6.66 19.57
CA LYS A 32 -21.82 7.92 19.95
C LYS A 32 -22.34 7.88 21.40
N LEU A 33 -23.00 6.80 21.79
CA LEU A 33 -23.55 6.63 23.14
C LEU A 33 -22.47 6.47 24.21
N SER A 34 -21.39 5.75 23.91
CA SER A 34 -20.27 5.54 24.83
C SER A 34 -19.27 6.71 24.85
N GLY A 35 -19.40 7.67 23.93
CA GLY A 35 -18.41 8.74 23.72
C GLY A 35 -17.04 8.26 23.22
N HIS A 36 -16.89 6.98 22.86
CA HIS A 36 -15.60 6.38 22.56
C HIS A 36 -15.56 5.80 21.14
N PHE A 37 -14.77 6.42 20.26
CA PHE A 37 -14.47 5.92 18.92
C PHE A 37 -13.05 5.38 18.86
N SER A 38 -12.88 4.09 19.16
CA SER A 38 -11.61 3.39 18.96
C SER A 38 -11.57 2.68 17.62
N GLN A 39 -10.41 2.67 16.95
CA GLN A 39 -10.18 1.84 15.76
C GLN A 39 -10.48 0.35 16.03
N ARG A 40 -10.31 -0.11 17.28
CA ARG A 40 -10.61 -1.50 17.67
C ARG A 40 -12.07 -1.87 17.47
N LEU A 41 -13.00 -0.91 17.60
CA LEU A 41 -14.43 -1.14 17.36
C LEU A 41 -14.73 -1.53 15.91
N PHE A 42 -13.89 -1.08 14.97
CA PHE A 42 -14.11 -1.27 13.54
C PHE A 42 -13.23 -2.36 12.92
N ARG A 43 -12.38 -3.04 13.71
CA ARG A 43 -11.44 -4.06 13.22
C ARG A 43 -12.09 -5.25 12.51
N LYS A 44 -13.33 -5.60 12.89
CA LYS A 44 -14.08 -6.71 12.28
C LYS A 44 -14.83 -6.29 11.00
N LEU A 45 -14.83 -5.01 10.65
CA LEU A 45 -15.44 -4.55 9.42
C LEU A 45 -14.48 -4.74 8.24
N PRO A 46 -15.01 -5.08 7.04
CA PRO A 46 -14.23 -5.04 5.80
C PRO A 46 -13.61 -3.65 5.55
N PRO A 47 -12.61 -3.56 4.67
CA PRO A 47 -12.09 -2.28 4.19
C PRO A 47 -13.22 -1.39 3.67
N ARG A 48 -13.18 -0.10 4.04
CA ARG A 48 -14.24 0.84 3.64
C ARG A 48 -14.05 1.40 2.24
N VAL A 49 -12.81 1.44 1.76
CA VAL A 49 -12.43 1.93 0.45
C VAL A 49 -11.38 0.97 -0.11
N CYS A 50 -11.59 0.52 -1.34
CA CYS A 50 -10.62 -0.25 -2.10
C CYS A 50 -10.40 0.48 -3.42
N VAL A 51 -9.15 0.83 -3.71
CA VAL A 51 -8.78 1.50 -4.96
C VAL A 51 -7.80 0.60 -5.71
N PRO A 52 -8.13 0.12 -6.92
CA PRO A 52 -7.20 -0.65 -7.73
C PRO A 52 -5.97 0.19 -8.07
N LEU A 53 -4.77 -0.38 -7.91
CA LEU A 53 -3.51 0.33 -8.14
C LEU A 53 -3.44 0.93 -9.55
N LYS A 54 -3.90 0.19 -10.57
CA LYS A 54 -3.97 0.64 -11.97
C LYS A 54 -4.82 1.91 -12.20
N ASN A 55 -5.72 2.24 -11.27
CA ASN A 55 -6.56 3.45 -11.38
C ASN A 55 -5.86 4.69 -10.85
N ILE A 56 -4.84 4.53 -10.01
CA ILE A 56 -4.14 5.63 -9.32
C ILE A 56 -2.66 5.73 -9.72
N VAL A 57 -2.09 4.71 -10.35
CA VAL A 57 -0.72 4.73 -10.89
C VAL A 57 -0.77 4.93 -12.39
N SER A 58 0.02 5.87 -12.91
CA SER A 58 0.18 6.04 -14.36
C SER A 58 0.91 4.86 -14.99
N GLU A 59 0.53 4.49 -16.22
CA GLU A 59 1.13 3.35 -16.92
C GLU A 59 2.64 3.49 -17.11
N GLU A 60 3.13 4.73 -17.26
CA GLU A 60 4.56 5.04 -17.31
C GLU A 60 5.33 4.48 -16.10
N PHE A 61 4.84 4.71 -14.88
CA PHE A 61 5.48 4.21 -13.66
C PHE A 61 5.32 2.70 -13.48
N LEU A 62 4.25 2.11 -14.00
CA LEU A 62 4.12 0.64 -14.03
C LEU A 62 5.16 0.02 -14.97
N ARG A 63 5.40 0.65 -16.14
CA ARG A 63 6.41 0.20 -17.11
C ARG A 63 7.84 0.45 -16.64
N ALA A 64 8.06 1.48 -15.82
CA ALA A 64 9.35 1.78 -15.21
C ALA A 64 9.73 0.82 -14.05
N GLY A 65 8.97 -0.24 -13.82
CA GLY A 65 9.38 -1.30 -12.88
C GLY A 65 9.20 -0.96 -11.40
N HIS A 66 8.32 -0.02 -11.06
CA HIS A 66 8.07 0.32 -9.65
C HIS A 66 7.43 -0.85 -8.88
N VAL A 67 8.12 -1.30 -7.83
CA VAL A 67 7.61 -2.28 -6.86
C VAL A 67 7.03 -1.53 -5.66
N PHE A 68 5.71 -1.59 -5.49
CA PHE A 68 5.01 -0.88 -4.42
C PHE A 68 5.07 -1.65 -3.09
N LEU A 69 5.60 -0.98 -2.06
CA LEU A 69 5.83 -1.53 -0.72
C LEU A 69 4.61 -1.35 0.22
N GLY A 70 3.77 -0.36 -0.07
CA GLY A 70 2.56 -0.06 0.71
C GLY A 70 2.56 1.33 1.34
N PHE A 71 1.68 1.51 2.32
CA PHE A 71 1.43 2.80 2.95
C PHE A 71 2.39 3.09 4.11
N THR A 72 2.79 4.35 4.23
CA THR A 72 3.37 4.90 5.46
C THR A 72 2.37 4.83 6.63
N LYS A 73 2.86 4.81 7.87
CA LYS A 73 2.02 4.69 9.09
C LYS A 73 0.93 5.76 9.18
N CYS A 74 1.16 6.96 8.66
CA CYS A 74 0.18 8.04 8.65
C CYS A 74 -0.84 7.95 7.50
N GLY A 75 -0.68 7.00 6.57
CA GLY A 75 -1.56 6.77 5.43
C GLY A 75 -1.47 7.84 4.32
N ARG A 76 -0.63 8.87 4.49
CA ARG A 76 -0.50 9.98 3.53
C ARG A 76 0.32 9.60 2.29
N TYR A 77 1.32 8.76 2.47
CA TYR A 77 2.22 8.37 1.38
C TYR A 77 2.19 6.87 1.13
N VAL A 78 2.34 6.51 -0.14
CA VAL A 78 2.66 5.17 -0.61
C VAL A 78 4.13 5.13 -1.01
N LEU A 79 4.83 4.04 -0.66
CA LEU A 79 6.22 3.83 -1.00
C LEU A 79 6.34 2.83 -2.16
N SER A 80 7.33 3.06 -3.01
CA SER A 80 7.77 2.08 -4.02
C SER A 80 9.27 2.15 -4.19
N TYR A 81 9.90 1.09 -4.68
CA TYR A 81 11.28 1.15 -5.15
C TYR A 81 11.40 0.69 -6.61
N THR A 82 12.50 1.06 -7.26
CA THR A 82 12.95 0.47 -8.53
C THR A 82 14.32 -0.17 -8.33
N SER A 83 14.64 -1.15 -9.18
CA SER A 83 15.97 -1.76 -9.28
C SER A 83 16.41 -1.65 -10.75
N ASP A 84 17.25 -0.67 -11.03
CA ASP A 84 17.79 -0.46 -12.36
C ASP A 84 19.04 -1.34 -12.52
N CYS A 85 19.04 -2.23 -13.51
CA CYS A 85 20.20 -3.04 -13.86
C CYS A 85 20.98 -2.30 -14.95
N GLY A 86 22.18 -1.86 -14.63
CA GLY A 86 23.15 -1.45 -15.63
C GLY A 86 23.93 -2.66 -16.12
N GLU A 87 24.13 -2.74 -17.43
CA GLU A 87 25.03 -3.70 -18.06
C GLU A 87 26.30 -2.94 -18.46
N ASP A 88 27.44 -3.31 -17.87
CA ASP A 88 28.76 -3.09 -18.47
C ASP A 88 29.26 -4.45 -18.96
N ASP A 89 30.08 -4.48 -20.01
CA ASP A 89 30.36 -5.62 -20.91
C ASP A 89 30.62 -7.00 -20.23
N ASP A 90 30.92 -7.06 -18.92
CA ASP A 90 31.07 -8.28 -18.13
C ASP A 90 30.39 -8.29 -16.73
N PHE A 91 29.75 -7.19 -16.29
CA PHE A 91 29.17 -7.09 -14.94
C PHE A 91 27.81 -6.38 -14.92
N SER A 92 26.83 -7.01 -14.25
CA SER A 92 25.56 -6.37 -13.91
C SER A 92 25.68 -5.63 -12.57
N PHE A 93 25.37 -4.34 -12.57
CA PHE A 93 25.27 -3.56 -11.35
C PHE A 93 23.83 -3.10 -11.12
N TYR A 94 23.39 -3.18 -9.87
CA TYR A 94 22.04 -2.81 -9.45
C TYR A 94 22.05 -1.45 -8.76
N THR A 95 21.22 -0.54 -9.26
CA THR A 95 20.95 0.74 -8.61
C THR A 95 19.52 0.75 -8.08
N TYR A 96 19.36 1.03 -6.79
CA TYR A 96 18.05 1.07 -6.15
C TYR A 96 17.62 2.51 -5.88
N HIS A 97 16.36 2.82 -6.19
CA HIS A 97 15.75 4.11 -5.87
C HIS A 97 14.49 3.89 -5.04
N LEU A 98 14.32 4.65 -3.95
CA LEU A 98 13.11 4.67 -3.13
C LEU A 98 12.30 5.93 -3.42
N TYR A 99 10.98 5.79 -3.60
CA TYR A 99 10.07 6.85 -3.99
C TYR A 99 8.94 7.02 -2.96
N TRP A 100 8.55 8.28 -2.75
CA TRP A 100 7.36 8.66 -1.99
C TRP A 100 6.31 9.22 -2.93
N TRP A 101 5.12 8.65 -2.83
CA TRP A 101 3.94 9.06 -3.59
C TRP A 101 2.89 9.61 -2.64
N GLU A 102 2.45 10.84 -2.85
CA GLU A 102 1.28 11.38 -2.16
C GLU A 102 0.02 10.64 -2.62
N PHE A 103 -0.72 10.10 -1.65
CA PHE A 103 -1.96 9.37 -1.89
C PHE A 103 -3.18 10.24 -1.59
N ASN A 104 -4.10 10.29 -2.54
CA ASN A 104 -5.38 10.99 -2.40
C ASN A 104 -6.53 10.18 -3.02
N LEU A 105 -6.94 9.11 -2.33
CA LEU A 105 -8.04 8.21 -2.70
C LEU A 105 -8.10 7.85 -4.19
N HIS A 106 -8.92 8.56 -4.97
CA HIS A 106 -9.20 8.26 -6.39
C HIS A 106 -8.35 9.09 -7.35
N SER A 107 -7.56 10.02 -6.83
CA SER A 107 -6.61 10.80 -7.63
C SER A 107 -5.39 9.95 -7.96
N ARG A 108 -4.74 10.26 -9.09
CA ARG A 108 -3.45 9.69 -9.42
C ARG A 108 -2.41 10.04 -8.34
N LEU A 109 -1.53 9.08 -8.06
CA LEU A 109 -0.37 9.25 -7.19
C LEU A 109 0.53 10.37 -7.74
N LYS A 110 1.02 11.21 -6.85
CA LYS A 110 1.97 12.28 -7.18
C LYS A 110 3.31 11.99 -6.53
N GLN A 111 4.38 11.92 -7.32
CA GLN A 111 5.73 11.77 -6.77
C GLN A 111 6.08 13.03 -5.99
N VAL A 112 6.45 12.88 -4.71
CA VAL A 112 6.84 14.01 -3.85
C VAL A 112 8.31 13.96 -3.44
N HIS A 113 8.92 12.78 -3.44
CA HIS A 113 10.34 12.61 -3.11
C HIS A 113 10.86 11.31 -3.73
N HIS A 114 12.15 11.27 -4.04
CA HIS A 114 12.86 10.02 -4.32
C HIS A 114 14.31 10.14 -3.84
N VAL A 115 14.95 9.00 -3.58
CA VAL A 115 16.35 8.95 -3.16
C VAL A 115 17.01 7.69 -3.70
N ARG A 116 18.27 7.79 -4.13
CA ARG A 116 19.10 6.64 -4.45
C ARG A 116 19.53 5.96 -3.15
N LEU A 117 19.28 4.67 -3.05
CA LEU A 117 19.72 3.84 -1.93
C LEU A 117 21.16 3.38 -2.15
N PHE A 118 21.88 3.15 -1.04
CA PHE A 118 23.25 2.62 -1.06
C PHE A 118 24.18 3.44 -1.97
N ALA A 119 24.06 4.77 -1.93
CA ALA A 119 24.87 5.64 -2.78
C ALA A 119 26.37 5.43 -2.49
N GLY A 120 27.14 5.15 -3.53
CA GLY A 120 28.57 4.85 -3.44
C GLY A 120 28.90 3.36 -3.34
N GLU A 121 27.91 2.49 -3.22
CA GLU A 121 28.09 1.03 -3.21
C GLU A 121 27.83 0.43 -4.60
N GLU A 122 28.65 -0.54 -4.98
CA GLU A 122 28.49 -1.36 -6.19
C GLU A 122 27.81 -2.67 -5.82
N ILE A 123 26.54 -2.81 -6.22
CA ILE A 123 25.73 -3.97 -5.90
C ILE A 123 25.70 -4.89 -7.11
N TYR A 124 26.29 -6.08 -6.99
CA TYR A 124 26.42 -7.05 -8.09
C TYR A 124 25.35 -8.16 -8.06
N SER A 125 24.38 -8.07 -7.16
CA SER A 125 23.33 -9.08 -6.99
C SER A 125 22.03 -8.43 -6.57
N ASP A 126 20.91 -9.00 -7.02
CA ASP A 126 19.60 -8.48 -6.64
C ASP A 126 19.34 -8.66 -5.12
N LEU A 127 18.81 -7.61 -4.50
CA LEU A 127 18.58 -7.48 -3.07
C LEU A 127 17.09 -7.55 -2.74
N TYR A 128 16.77 -8.32 -1.71
CA TYR A 128 15.47 -8.23 -1.05
C TYR A 128 15.45 -7.05 -0.09
N LEU A 129 14.68 -6.01 -0.45
CA LEU A 129 14.53 -4.80 0.35
C LEU A 129 13.33 -4.89 1.30
N THR A 130 13.57 -4.58 2.57
CA THR A 130 12.53 -4.36 3.57
C THR A 130 12.64 -2.95 4.13
N VAL A 131 11.55 -2.17 4.01
CA VAL A 131 11.47 -0.83 4.59
C VAL A 131 10.70 -0.88 5.90
N VAL A 132 11.33 -0.43 6.98
CA VAL A 132 10.78 -0.43 8.34
C VAL A 132 10.64 1.00 8.83
N SER A 133 9.47 1.35 9.34
CA SER A 133 9.26 2.61 10.05
C SER A 133 9.53 2.42 11.55
N GLY A 134 10.44 3.20 12.12
CA GLY A 134 10.69 3.20 13.56
C GLY A 134 9.50 3.75 14.38
N GLN A 135 9.39 3.33 15.64
CA GLN A 135 8.53 4.01 16.61
C GLN A 135 9.27 5.24 17.14
N MET A 136 9.17 6.38 16.47
CA MET A 136 9.88 7.58 16.93
C MET A 136 9.19 8.22 18.14
N THR A 137 9.98 8.41 19.20
CA THR A 137 9.64 9.03 20.49
C THR A 137 9.73 10.56 20.47
N THR A 138 10.03 11.19 19.32
CA THR A 138 10.15 12.66 19.21
C THR A 138 9.41 13.22 17.98
N PRO A 139 8.71 14.37 18.12
CA PRO A 139 7.70 14.83 17.16
C PRO A 139 8.21 15.63 15.94
N LYS A 140 9.52 15.73 15.68
CA LYS A 140 10.06 16.77 14.77
C LYS A 140 10.88 16.32 13.57
N SER A 141 11.00 15.03 13.27
CA SER A 141 11.63 14.63 12.01
C SER A 141 10.71 13.69 11.25
N LEU A 142 10.60 13.93 9.94
CA LEU A 142 9.94 13.03 9.00
C LEU A 142 10.36 11.60 9.32
N SER A 143 9.37 10.71 9.44
CA SER A 143 9.55 9.30 9.83
C SER A 143 10.85 8.73 9.28
N LEU A 144 11.84 8.50 10.14
CA LEU A 144 13.07 7.81 9.75
C LEU A 144 12.63 6.40 9.31
N ALA A 145 12.71 6.15 8.01
CA ALA A 145 12.51 4.82 7.46
C ALA A 145 13.89 4.17 7.38
N SER A 146 14.07 3.05 8.07
CA SER A 146 15.26 2.22 7.95
C SER A 146 15.03 1.21 6.84
N ILE A 147 16.02 1.01 5.99
CA ILE A 147 15.95 0.07 4.87
C ILE A 147 16.95 -1.04 5.15
N HIS A 148 16.46 -2.27 5.24
CA HIS A 148 17.28 -3.45 5.38
C HIS A 148 17.30 -4.16 4.03
N ALA A 149 18.48 -4.50 3.55
CA ALA A 149 18.67 -5.26 2.34
C ALA A 149 19.38 -6.56 2.66
N VAL A 150 18.90 -7.67 2.09
CA VAL A 150 19.57 -8.97 2.15
C VAL A 150 19.67 -9.54 0.76
N GLN A 151 20.80 -10.18 0.46
CA GLN A 151 20.97 -10.87 -0.81
C GLN A 151 20.08 -12.12 -0.86
N ALA A 152 19.50 -12.38 -2.03
CA ALA A 152 18.74 -13.59 -2.28
C ALA A 152 19.58 -14.85 -2.01
N PRO A 153 19.08 -15.84 -1.24
CA PRO A 153 19.71 -17.15 -1.22
C PRO A 153 19.55 -17.79 -2.60
N CYS A 154 20.67 -18.23 -3.18
CA CYS A 154 20.72 -19.00 -4.42
C CYS A 154 19.97 -20.34 -4.32
#